data_AF-A0A931SEQ6-F1
#
_entry.id   AF-A0A931SEQ6-F1
#
_cell.length_a   1.000
_cell.length_b   1.000
_cell.length_c   1.000
_cell.angle_alpha   90.00
_cell.angle_beta   90.00
_cell.angle_gamma   90.00
#
_symmetry.space_group_name_H-M   'P 1'
#
loop_
_entity.id
_entity.type
_entity.pdbx_description
1 polymer ?
#
loop_
_entity_poly.entity_id
_entity_poly.type
_entity_poly.pdbx_seq_one_letter_code
_entity_poly.pdbx_strand_id
1 'polypeptide(L)'
;MDGIKTQVKQTGKQAAIKIAKQMAREPLEILKEAPKQALSSPDKRASDEEKSGESKELSDNREQEKAKDKEKSKRHTLALEAELKDIRRQKVLEDLQRRIAGGEEINLESYPELTIEQKQVLKAQLAAVKARKEKEKNGEAQTLIEPTTKPKKNLLAGVKTRVERLKHRGEIRMPPSG
;
A
#
# COMPACT_ATOMS: atom_id res chain seq x y z
N MET A 1 32.66 -18.09 9.27
CA MET A 1 33.05 -17.06 10.28
C MET A 1 31.80 -16.27 10.65
N ASP A 2 30.81 -16.92 11.27
CA ASP A 2 29.43 -16.38 11.34
C ASP A 2 28.89 -16.23 12.77
N GLY A 3 29.67 -16.62 13.78
CA GLY A 3 29.27 -16.53 15.20
C GLY A 3 29.47 -15.16 15.86
N ILE A 4 30.36 -14.31 15.34
CA ILE A 4 30.71 -13.04 16.01
C ILE A 4 29.68 -11.93 15.71
N LYS A 5 29.02 -11.99 14.54
CA LYS A 5 28.07 -10.95 14.09
C LYS A 5 26.71 -11.00 14.82
N THR A 6 26.33 -12.14 15.39
CA THR A 6 25.05 -12.32 16.10
C THR A 6 25.10 -11.87 17.56
N GLN A 7 26.24 -12.05 18.26
CA GLN A 7 26.41 -11.57 19.63
C GLN A 7 26.39 -10.03 19.74
N VAL A 8 26.99 -9.30 18.79
CA VAL A 8 27.02 -7.82 18.80
C VAL A 8 25.63 -7.20 18.61
N LYS A 9 24.72 -7.88 17.87
CA LYS A 9 23.34 -7.40 17.66
C LYS A 9 22.44 -7.63 18.88
N GLN A 10 22.70 -8.66 19.69
CA GLN A 10 21.97 -8.91 20.93
C GLN A 10 22.40 -7.96 22.06
N THR A 11 23.68 -7.60 22.16
CA THR A 11 24.18 -6.68 23.19
C THR A 11 23.70 -5.24 23.00
N GLY A 12 23.65 -4.74 21.75
CA GLY A 12 23.17 -3.38 21.46
C GLY A 12 21.69 -3.16 21.79
N LYS A 13 20.82 -4.14 21.48
CA LYS A 13 19.38 -4.07 21.82
C LYS A 13 19.17 -4.06 23.34
N GLN A 14 19.95 -4.84 24.08
CA GLN A 14 19.84 -4.89 25.54
C GLN A 14 20.36 -3.61 26.21
N ALA A 15 21.41 -2.99 25.68
CA ALA A 15 21.90 -1.70 26.15
C ALA A 15 20.86 -0.59 25.95
N ALA A 16 20.26 -0.50 24.77
CA ALA A 16 19.21 0.48 24.48
C ALA A 16 17.98 0.33 25.39
N ILE A 17 17.55 -0.90 25.66
CA ILE A 17 16.42 -1.18 26.57
C ILE A 17 16.74 -0.77 28.02
N LYS A 18 17.99 -0.97 28.48
CA LYS A 18 18.41 -0.54 29.83
C LYS A 18 18.44 0.98 29.96
N ILE A 19 18.98 1.68 28.95
CA ILE A 19 19.00 3.14 28.91
C ILE A 19 17.56 3.70 28.89
N ALA A 20 16.68 3.15 28.04
CA ALA A 20 15.28 3.56 27.99
C ALA A 20 14.54 3.32 29.32
N LYS A 21 14.81 2.19 30.00
CA LYS A 21 14.24 1.90 31.32
C LYS A 21 14.78 2.84 32.42
N GLN A 22 16.04 3.26 32.35
CA GLN A 22 16.59 4.28 33.27
C GLN A 22 15.95 5.65 33.03
N MET A 23 15.83 6.09 31.78
CA MET A 23 15.20 7.37 31.45
C MET A 23 13.69 7.40 31.77
N ALA A 24 13.00 6.26 31.67
CA ALA A 24 11.60 6.15 32.05
C ALA A 24 11.37 6.19 33.57
N ARG A 25 12.37 5.83 34.38
CA ARG A 25 12.26 5.83 35.85
C ARG A 25 12.62 7.18 36.48
N GLU A 26 13.52 7.96 35.87
CA GLU A 26 14.02 9.22 36.45
C GLU A 26 13.96 10.43 35.50
N PRO A 27 12.85 10.70 34.78
CA PRO A 27 12.79 11.86 33.88
C PRO A 27 12.82 13.20 34.64
N LEU A 28 12.33 13.22 35.88
CA LEU A 28 12.19 14.45 36.67
C LEU A 28 13.49 14.91 37.33
N GLU A 29 14.45 14.01 37.59
CA GLU A 29 15.73 14.38 38.20
C GLU A 29 16.71 14.96 37.18
N ILE A 30 16.74 14.41 35.96
CA ILE A 30 17.49 14.97 34.82
C ILE A 30 16.98 16.40 34.50
N LEU A 31 15.66 16.63 34.58
CA LEU A 31 15.07 17.96 34.41
C LEU A 31 15.42 18.93 35.55
N LYS A 32 15.69 18.45 36.76
CA LYS A 32 16.17 19.28 37.89
C LYS A 32 17.65 19.63 37.78
N GLU A 33 18.45 18.82 37.11
CA GLU A 33 19.88 19.07 36.88
C GLU A 33 20.16 19.90 35.62
N ALA A 34 19.29 19.85 34.62
CA ALA A 34 19.37 20.68 33.41
C ALA A 34 19.52 22.19 33.68
N PRO A 35 18.77 22.83 34.60
CA PRO A 35 18.99 24.24 34.93
C PRO A 35 20.32 24.48 35.65
N LYS A 36 20.89 23.50 36.36
CA LYS A 36 22.21 23.65 37.02
C LYS A 36 23.36 23.67 36.00
N GLN A 37 23.26 22.89 34.93
CA GLN A 37 24.24 22.95 33.82
C GLN A 37 24.10 24.22 32.96
N ALA A 38 22.90 24.80 32.87
CA ALA A 38 22.69 26.05 32.17
C ALA A 38 23.13 27.29 32.97
N LEU A 39 23.19 27.22 34.31
CA LEU A 39 23.58 28.33 35.18
C LEU A 39 25.02 28.27 35.74
N SER A 40 25.81 27.25 35.41
CA SER A 40 27.22 27.20 35.86
C SER A 40 28.06 28.19 35.06
N SER A 41 28.19 29.40 35.59
CA SER A 41 29.23 30.35 35.19
C SER A 41 30.62 29.76 35.44
N PRO A 42 31.63 30.02 34.59
CA PRO A 42 32.96 29.47 34.76
C PRO A 42 33.72 30.25 35.84
N ASP A 43 33.94 29.64 36.99
CA ASP A 43 34.91 30.15 37.96
C ASP A 43 36.33 29.81 37.49
N LYS A 44 37.12 30.88 37.36
CA LYS A 44 38.49 30.94 36.86
C LYS A 44 39.43 30.01 37.63
N ARG A 45 40.15 29.14 36.93
CA ARG A 45 41.56 28.85 37.23
C ARG A 45 42.36 28.81 35.94
N ALA A 46 43.36 29.68 35.92
CA ALA A 46 44.30 29.89 34.84
C ALA A 46 45.24 28.69 34.67
N SER A 47 45.42 28.30 33.42
CA SER A 47 46.67 27.78 32.89
C SER A 47 46.71 28.21 31.43
N ASP A 48 47.66 29.11 31.13
CA ASP A 48 48.04 29.49 29.78
C ASP A 48 48.38 28.24 28.97
N GLU A 49 47.78 28.09 27.80
CA GLU A 49 48.41 27.49 26.63
C GLU A 49 47.62 27.87 25.37
N GLU A 50 48.39 28.29 24.37
CA GLU A 50 48.03 28.83 23.07
C GLU A 50 46.92 28.06 22.35
N LYS A 51 45.76 28.68 22.06
CA LYS A 51 44.88 28.29 20.94
C LYS A 51 44.04 29.46 20.42
N SER A 52 44.67 30.41 19.73
CA SER A 52 43.94 31.42 18.93
C SER A 52 43.62 30.98 17.49
N GLY A 53 43.79 29.69 17.16
CA GLY A 53 43.54 29.14 15.82
C GLY A 53 42.32 28.21 15.69
N GLU A 54 41.86 27.55 16.76
CA GLU A 54 40.85 26.48 16.66
C GLU A 54 39.38 26.96 16.68
N SER A 55 39.12 28.21 17.06
CA SER A 55 37.73 28.67 17.26
C SER A 55 36.96 28.92 15.96
N LYS A 56 37.64 29.07 14.80
CA LYS A 56 36.99 29.27 13.49
C LYS A 56 36.60 27.95 12.81
N GLU A 57 37.45 26.92 12.85
CA GLU A 57 37.10 25.61 12.26
C GLU A 57 35.95 24.91 12.99
N LEU A 58 35.85 25.09 14.31
CA LEU A 58 34.73 24.58 15.11
C LEU A 58 33.42 25.36 14.86
N SER A 59 33.48 26.67 14.60
CA SER A 59 32.29 27.45 14.24
C SER A 59 31.78 27.09 12.85
N ASP A 60 32.69 26.93 11.89
CA ASP A 60 32.35 26.65 10.50
C ASP A 60 31.79 25.23 10.34
N ASN A 61 32.36 24.23 11.03
CA ASN A 61 31.79 22.89 11.07
C ASN A 61 30.40 22.85 11.72
N ARG A 62 30.18 23.60 12.81
CA ARG A 62 28.89 23.65 13.50
C ARG A 62 27.81 24.34 12.65
N GLU A 63 28.18 25.34 11.86
CA GLU A 63 27.26 25.96 10.90
C GLU A 63 26.92 25.04 9.73
N GLN A 64 27.89 24.29 9.22
CA GLN A 64 27.66 23.28 8.19
C GLN A 64 26.77 22.13 8.68
N GLU A 65 26.94 21.66 9.91
CA GLU A 65 26.05 20.64 10.51
C GLU A 65 24.63 21.16 10.66
N LYS A 66 24.45 22.38 11.18
CA LYS A 66 23.12 23.03 11.27
C LYS A 66 22.47 23.19 9.89
N ALA A 67 23.24 23.50 8.85
CA ALA A 67 22.73 23.59 7.48
C ALA A 67 22.25 22.23 6.97
N LYS A 68 23.04 21.17 7.17
CA LYS A 68 22.68 19.78 6.82
C LYS A 68 21.44 19.31 7.59
N ASP A 69 21.33 19.64 8.87
CA ASP A 69 20.18 19.25 9.68
C ASP A 69 18.92 20.00 9.28
N LYS A 70 19.03 21.30 8.97
CA LYS A 70 17.91 22.07 8.38
C LYS A 70 17.50 21.50 7.03
N GLU A 71 18.44 21.08 6.19
CA GLU A 71 18.13 20.48 4.90
C GLU A 71 17.43 19.13 5.06
N LYS A 72 17.94 18.24 5.92
CA LYS A 72 17.29 16.97 6.25
C LYS A 72 15.89 17.20 6.83
N SER A 73 15.74 18.16 7.73
CA SER A 73 14.45 18.53 8.31
C SER A 73 13.47 18.99 7.22
N LYS A 74 13.89 19.88 6.30
CA LYS A 74 13.08 20.29 5.15
C LYS A 74 12.69 19.12 4.25
N ARG A 75 13.62 18.22 3.96
CA ARG A 75 13.33 17.01 3.16
C ARG A 75 12.29 16.13 3.86
N HIS A 76 12.42 15.98 5.17
CA HIS A 76 11.48 15.22 5.99
C HIS A 76 10.09 15.86 6.02
N THR A 77 9.99 17.18 6.20
CA THR A 77 8.69 17.87 6.18
C THR A 77 8.02 17.76 4.82
N LEU A 78 8.77 17.90 3.72
CA LEU A 78 8.23 17.71 2.37
C LEU A 78 7.75 16.28 2.12
N ALA A 79 8.47 15.28 2.63
CA ALA A 79 8.05 13.88 2.53
C ALA A 79 6.73 13.62 3.27
N LEU A 80 6.60 14.15 4.50
CA LEU A 80 5.36 14.04 5.27
C LEU A 80 4.19 14.76 4.59
N GLU A 81 4.43 15.94 4.01
CA GLU A 81 3.40 16.66 3.25
C GLU A 81 2.93 15.88 2.02
N ALA A 82 3.84 15.19 1.34
CA ALA A 82 3.49 14.30 0.22
C ALA A 82 2.66 13.11 0.70
N GLU A 83 3.08 12.45 1.78
CA GLU A 83 2.34 11.32 2.38
C GLU A 83 0.93 11.74 2.81
N LEU A 84 0.77 12.90 3.43
CA LEU A 84 -0.54 13.43 3.82
C LEU A 84 -1.46 13.67 2.60
N LYS A 85 -0.91 14.16 1.48
CA LYS A 85 -1.68 14.33 0.23
C LYS A 85 -2.11 12.98 -0.34
N ASP A 86 -1.24 11.98 -0.31
CA ASP A 86 -1.55 10.64 -0.80
C ASP A 86 -2.62 9.96 0.06
N ILE A 87 -2.54 10.08 1.39
CA ILE A 87 -3.56 9.58 2.31
C ILE A 87 -4.92 10.24 2.04
N ARG A 88 -4.95 11.57 1.83
CA ARG A 88 -6.20 12.28 1.49
C ARG A 88 -6.79 11.75 0.19
N ARG A 89 -5.97 11.62 -0.85
CA ARG A 89 -6.40 11.08 -2.14
C ARG A 89 -6.96 9.67 -2.01
N GLN A 90 -6.29 8.79 -1.26
CA GLN A 90 -6.76 7.42 -1.02
C GLN A 90 -8.12 7.40 -0.32
N LYS A 91 -8.30 8.18 0.75
CA LYS A 91 -9.59 8.26 1.46
C LYS A 91 -10.71 8.75 0.56
N VAL A 92 -10.46 9.80 -0.22
CA VAL A 92 -11.45 10.30 -1.19
C VAL A 92 -11.80 9.21 -2.19
N LEU A 93 -10.82 8.48 -2.72
CA LEU A 93 -11.06 7.40 -3.67
C LEU A 93 -11.89 6.27 -3.05
N GLU A 94 -11.56 5.82 -1.84
CA GLU A 94 -12.30 4.79 -1.12
C GLU A 94 -13.75 5.23 -0.84
N ASP A 95 -13.96 6.46 -0.38
CA ASP A 95 -15.29 7.01 -0.14
C ASP A 95 -16.11 7.09 -1.44
N LEU A 96 -15.48 7.52 -2.55
CA LEU A 96 -16.12 7.55 -3.85
C LEU A 96 -16.50 6.16 -4.34
N GLN A 97 -15.61 5.17 -4.22
CA GLN A 97 -15.91 3.78 -4.56
C GLN A 97 -17.09 3.25 -3.75
N ARG A 98 -17.12 3.53 -2.44
CA ARG A 98 -18.22 3.12 -1.55
C ARG A 98 -19.56 3.75 -1.96
N ARG A 99 -19.56 5.04 -2.28
CA ARG A 99 -20.76 5.76 -2.75
C ARG A 99 -21.24 5.27 -4.11
N ILE A 100 -20.32 4.99 -5.04
CA ILE A 100 -20.63 4.39 -6.35
C ILE A 100 -21.20 2.98 -6.16
N ALA A 101 -20.68 2.19 -5.23
CA ALA A 101 -21.22 0.87 -4.91
C ALA A 101 -22.63 0.95 -4.30
N GLY A 102 -22.90 1.97 -3.47
CA GLY A 102 -24.27 2.33 -3.06
C GLY A 102 -25.16 2.83 -4.21
N GLY A 103 -24.54 3.13 -5.35
CA GLY A 103 -25.19 3.56 -6.57
C GLY A 103 -25.68 5.01 -6.52
N GLU A 104 -24.98 5.85 -5.77
CA GLU A 104 -25.08 7.30 -5.87
C GLU A 104 -24.45 7.80 -7.17
N GLU A 105 -25.05 8.83 -7.77
CA GLU A 105 -24.44 9.53 -8.90
C GLU A 105 -23.50 10.63 -8.38
N ILE A 106 -22.23 10.54 -8.77
CA ILE A 106 -21.18 11.43 -8.27
C ILE A 106 -20.56 12.18 -9.45
N ASN A 107 -20.40 13.49 -9.29
CA ASN A 107 -19.62 14.30 -10.22
C ASN A 107 -18.12 14.21 -9.91
N LEU A 108 -17.37 13.47 -10.73
CA LEU A 108 -15.92 13.25 -10.60
C LEU A 108 -15.07 14.52 -10.86
N GLU A 109 -15.64 15.55 -11.48
CA GLU A 109 -14.93 16.82 -11.75
C GLU A 109 -14.72 17.65 -10.50
N SER A 110 -15.61 17.50 -9.52
CA SER A 110 -15.54 18.21 -8.23
C SER A 110 -14.32 17.81 -7.36
N TYR A 111 -13.60 16.75 -7.75
CA TYR A 111 -12.44 16.25 -7.02
C TYR A 111 -11.15 16.42 -7.85
N PRO A 112 -10.41 17.54 -7.66
CA PRO A 112 -9.17 17.80 -8.38
C PRO A 112 -8.00 16.93 -7.91
N GLU A 113 -8.08 16.37 -6.70
CA GLU A 113 -7.00 15.57 -6.11
C GLU A 113 -6.82 14.20 -6.77
N LEU A 114 -7.82 13.70 -7.51
CA LEU A 114 -7.74 12.42 -8.20
C LEU A 114 -6.95 12.50 -9.49
N THR A 115 -6.14 11.47 -9.72
CA THR A 115 -5.46 11.29 -11.00
C THR A 115 -6.46 10.97 -12.10
N ILE A 116 -6.06 11.24 -13.35
CA ILE A 116 -6.89 10.97 -14.54
C ILE A 116 -7.26 9.49 -14.61
N GLU A 117 -6.31 8.59 -14.32
CA GLU A 117 -6.51 7.15 -14.28
C GLU A 117 -7.56 6.75 -13.24
N GLN A 118 -7.46 7.28 -12.02
CA GLN A 118 -8.42 7.01 -10.96
C GLN A 118 -9.83 7.48 -11.35
N LYS A 119 -9.94 8.66 -11.97
CA LYS A 119 -11.22 9.16 -12.50
C LYS A 119 -11.81 8.23 -13.57
N GLN A 120 -10.98 7.70 -14.47
CA GLN A 120 -11.43 6.74 -15.49
C GLN A 120 -11.94 5.44 -14.87
N VAL A 121 -11.23 4.91 -13.87
CA VAL A 121 -11.67 3.71 -13.13
C VAL A 121 -13.02 3.95 -12.45
N LEU A 122 -13.18 5.06 -11.72
CA LEU A 122 -14.45 5.40 -11.07
C LEU A 122 -15.58 5.62 -12.09
N LYS A 123 -15.28 6.21 -13.24
CA LYS A 123 -16.25 6.38 -14.33
C LYS A 123 -16.71 5.04 -14.90
N ALA A 124 -15.79 4.09 -15.08
CA ALA A 124 -16.12 2.73 -15.51
C ALA A 124 -16.98 2.01 -14.46
N GLN A 125 -16.67 2.17 -13.17
CA GLN A 125 -17.47 1.61 -12.08
C GLN A 125 -18.88 2.21 -12.04
N LEU A 126 -19.02 3.55 -12.19
CA LEU A 126 -20.31 4.22 -12.30
C LEU A 126 -21.13 3.66 -13.47
N ALA A 127 -20.52 3.51 -14.65
CA ALA A 127 -21.19 2.95 -15.82
C ALA A 127 -21.64 1.50 -15.58
N ALA A 128 -20.81 0.68 -14.93
CA ALA A 128 -21.15 -0.71 -14.60
C ALA A 128 -22.32 -0.80 -13.60
N VAL A 129 -22.34 0.06 -12.57
CA VAL A 129 -23.44 0.11 -11.59
C VAL A 129 -24.73 0.62 -12.24
N LYS A 130 -24.66 1.66 -13.09
CA LYS A 130 -25.82 2.12 -13.86
C LYS A 130 -26.38 1.01 -14.75
N ALA A 131 -25.52 0.31 -15.50
CA ALA A 131 -25.93 -0.80 -16.35
C ALA A 131 -26.56 -1.96 -15.55
N ARG A 132 -26.08 -2.24 -14.32
CA ARG A 132 -26.74 -3.20 -13.43
C ARG A 132 -28.13 -2.75 -13.00
N LYS A 133 -28.26 -1.51 -12.52
CA LYS A 133 -29.55 -0.95 -12.11
C LYS A 133 -30.55 -0.91 -13.26
N GLU A 134 -30.12 -0.59 -14.48
CA GLU A 134 -30.98 -0.61 -15.67
C GLU A 134 -31.42 -2.02 -16.04
N LYS A 135 -30.54 -3.02 -15.93
CA LYS A 135 -30.89 -4.43 -16.14
C LYS A 135 -31.86 -4.96 -15.09
N GLU A 136 -31.71 -4.56 -13.84
CA GLU A 136 -32.66 -4.91 -12.77
C GLU A 136 -34.04 -4.30 -13.05
N LYS A 137 -34.10 -2.99 -13.37
CA LYS A 137 -35.35 -2.32 -13.75
C LYS A 137 -36.02 -2.93 -14.99
N ASN A 138 -35.25 -3.27 -16.01
CA ASN A 138 -35.78 -3.88 -17.24
C ASN A 138 -36.08 -5.37 -17.08
N GLY A 139 -35.40 -6.07 -16.17
CA GLY A 139 -35.64 -7.47 -15.83
C GLY A 139 -36.86 -7.67 -14.94
N GLU A 140 -37.16 -6.73 -14.04
CA GLU A 140 -38.42 -6.71 -13.29
C GLU A 140 -39.63 -6.42 -14.19
N ALA A 141 -39.45 -5.72 -15.31
CA ALA A 141 -40.50 -5.59 -16.33
C ALA A 141 -40.75 -6.90 -17.14
N GLN A 142 -39.96 -7.96 -16.92
CA GLN A 142 -40.13 -9.28 -17.54
C GLN A 142 -40.47 -10.39 -16.52
N THR A 143 -41.06 -10.06 -15.37
CA THR A 143 -41.58 -11.09 -14.46
C THR A 143 -42.86 -11.72 -15.03
N LEU A 144 -42.69 -12.82 -15.80
CA LEU A 144 -43.57 -14.00 -15.97
C LEU A 144 -43.42 -14.67 -17.36
N ILE A 145 -42.20 -14.77 -17.89
CA ILE A 145 -41.94 -15.80 -18.90
C ILE A 145 -41.26 -16.95 -18.16
N GLU A 146 -42.07 -17.95 -17.81
CA GLU A 146 -41.59 -19.25 -17.32
C GLU A 146 -40.44 -19.74 -18.21
N PRO A 147 -39.39 -20.36 -17.65
CA PRO A 147 -38.32 -20.95 -18.43
C PRO A 147 -38.90 -22.10 -19.27
N THR A 148 -39.41 -21.78 -20.46
CA THR A 148 -39.84 -22.77 -21.44
C THR A 148 -38.60 -23.55 -21.87
N THR A 149 -38.55 -24.81 -21.43
CA THR A 149 -37.50 -25.76 -21.76
C THR A 149 -37.58 -26.08 -23.25
N LYS A 150 -36.91 -25.29 -24.09
CA LYS A 150 -36.73 -25.67 -25.50
C LYS A 150 -35.93 -26.98 -25.54
N PRO A 151 -36.45 -28.05 -26.17
CA PRO A 151 -35.74 -29.33 -26.23
C PRO A 151 -34.44 -29.14 -27.02
N LYS A 152 -33.30 -29.36 -26.35
CA LYS A 152 -31.98 -29.28 -26.98
C LYS A 152 -31.89 -30.36 -28.05
N LYS A 153 -31.67 -29.94 -29.30
CA LYS A 153 -31.37 -30.79 -30.45
C LYS A 153 -30.19 -31.71 -30.10
N ASN A 154 -30.42 -33.02 -30.17
CA ASN A 154 -29.53 -34.11 -29.76
C ASN A 154 -28.08 -33.96 -30.27
N LEU A 155 -27.15 -33.57 -29.38
CA LEU A 155 -25.69 -33.53 -29.64
C LEU A 155 -25.06 -34.91 -29.90
N LEU A 156 -25.81 -36.01 -29.73
CA LEU A 156 -25.34 -37.39 -29.94
C LEU A 156 -25.87 -38.07 -31.23
N ALA A 157 -26.61 -37.34 -32.08
CA ALA A 157 -27.24 -37.92 -33.27
C ALA A 157 -26.25 -38.46 -34.33
N GLY A 158 -24.96 -38.12 -34.25
CA GLY A 158 -23.92 -38.62 -35.16
C GLY A 158 -23.00 -39.71 -34.59
N VAL A 159 -23.05 -39.97 -33.27
CA VAL A 159 -22.12 -40.94 -32.64
C VAL A 159 -22.61 -42.37 -32.84
N LYS A 160 -23.92 -42.60 -32.74
CA LYS A 160 -24.52 -43.94 -32.88
C LYS A 160 -24.27 -44.55 -34.27
N THR A 161 -24.45 -43.76 -35.33
CA THR A 161 -24.16 -44.16 -36.71
C THR A 161 -22.68 -44.44 -36.96
N ARG A 162 -21.78 -43.73 -36.25
CA ARG A 162 -20.33 -43.97 -36.36
C ARG A 162 -19.90 -45.27 -35.67
N VAL A 163 -20.53 -45.62 -34.55
CA VAL A 163 -20.30 -46.89 -33.84
C VAL A 163 -20.82 -48.08 -34.65
N GLU A 164 -22.00 -47.99 -35.27
CA GLU A 164 -22.53 -49.06 -36.13
C GLU A 164 -21.63 -49.33 -37.34
N ARG A 165 -21.12 -48.29 -38.00
CA ARG A 165 -20.18 -48.45 -39.12
C ARG A 165 -18.86 -49.11 -38.72
N LEU A 166 -18.39 -48.92 -37.48
CA LEU A 166 -17.19 -49.58 -36.97
C LEU A 166 -17.44 -51.06 -36.68
N LYS A 167 -18.62 -51.42 -36.17
CA LYS A 167 -19.00 -52.83 -35.95
C LYS A 167 -19.04 -53.63 -37.25
N HIS A 168 -19.57 -53.05 -38.33
CA HIS A 168 -19.68 -53.74 -39.62
C HIS A 168 -18.40 -53.74 -40.47
N ARG A 169 -17.36 -53.00 -40.08
CA ARG A 169 -16.10 -52.93 -40.85
C ARG A 169 -15.12 -54.08 -40.56
N GLY A 170 -15.39 -54.87 -39.50
CA GLY A 170 -14.57 -56.02 -39.11
C GLY A 170 -14.97 -57.36 -39.76
N GLU A 171 -16.14 -57.43 -40.39
CA GLU A 171 -16.60 -58.64 -41.07
C GLU A 171 -16.29 -58.53 -42.56
N ILE A 172 -15.11 -59.04 -42.95
CA ILE A 172 -14.83 -59.36 -44.35
C ILE A 172 -15.83 -60.45 -44.75
N ARG A 173 -16.93 -60.06 -45.39
CA ARG A 173 -17.81 -61.02 -46.07
C ARG A 173 -17.00 -61.66 -47.19
N MET A 174 -16.55 -62.89 -46.98
CA MET A 174 -16.03 -63.70 -48.09
C MET A 174 -17.17 -63.88 -49.10
N PRO A 175 -16.93 -63.67 -50.41
CA PRO A 175 -17.94 -63.95 -51.41
C PRO A 175 -18.28 -65.45 -51.39
N PRO A 176 -19.53 -65.84 -51.64
CA PRO A 176 -19.90 -67.25 -51.75
C PRO A 176 -19.12 -67.87 -52.91
N SER A 177 -18.32 -68.89 -52.61
CA SER A 177 -17.66 -69.73 -53.60
C SER A 177 -18.74 -70.53 -54.33
N GLY A 178 -19.03 -70.13 -55.57
CA GLY A 178 -19.77 -70.89 -56.56
C GLY A 178 -18.83 -71.36 -57.66
#